data_AF-A0A9D6FDV1-F1
#
_entry.id   AF-A0A9D6FDV1-F1
#
_cell.length_a   1.000
_cell.length_b   1.000
_cell.length_c   1.000
_cell.angle_alpha   90.00
_cell.angle_beta   90.00
_cell.angle_gamma   90.00
#
_symmetry.space_group_name_H-M   'P 1'
#
loop_
_entity.id
_entity.type
_entity.pdbx_description
1 polymer ?
#
loop_
_entity_poly.entity_id
_entity_poly.type
_entity_poly.pdbx_seq_one_letter_code
_entity_poly.pdbx_strand_id
1 'polypeptide(L)' 'MTPRQGRSTAQLESEPLQAVYIPSGDGLSTKSISIRPPLGMLDQIEVEANKRDVPYQTLVTVWLQEKLAGMR' A
#
# COMPACT_ATOMS: atom_id res chain seq x y z
N MET A 1 59.58 -23.02 18.14
CA MET A 1 58.43 -23.23 17.22
C MET A 1 57.19 -22.66 17.90
N THR A 2 56.62 -21.57 17.39
CA THR A 2 55.27 -21.10 17.77
C THR A 2 54.23 -21.81 16.93
N PRO A 3 53.00 -21.97 17.45
CA PRO A 3 51.91 -21.38 16.67
C PRO A 3 50.93 -20.61 17.56
N ARG A 4 50.94 -19.28 17.35
CA ARG A 4 49.77 -18.44 17.02
C ARG A 4 48.44 -18.88 17.65
N GLN A 5 48.15 -18.37 18.85
CA GLN A 5 46.76 -18.24 19.32
C GLN A 5 46.08 -17.22 18.42
N GLY A 6 45.33 -17.74 17.46
CA GLY A 6 44.53 -16.99 16.52
C GLY A 6 43.12 -16.76 17.04
N ARG A 7 42.55 -15.67 16.52
CA ARG A 7 41.13 -15.31 16.48
C ARG A 7 40.56 -14.72 17.78
N SER A 8 40.71 -13.41 17.82
CA SER A 8 39.65 -12.48 18.23
C SER A 8 38.28 -13.01 17.78
N THR A 9 37.51 -13.56 18.70
CA THR A 9 36.05 -13.60 18.56
C THR A 9 35.57 -12.23 18.99
N ALA A 10 35.52 -11.29 18.05
CA ALA A 10 34.68 -10.12 18.21
C ALA A 10 33.26 -10.64 18.44
N GLN A 11 32.82 -10.61 19.71
CA GLN A 11 31.42 -10.76 20.04
C GLN A 11 30.70 -9.64 19.28
N LEU A 12 29.99 -10.01 18.23
CA LEU A 12 29.03 -9.13 17.57
C LEU A 12 27.87 -8.98 18.56
N GLU A 13 28.01 -8.03 19.48
CA GLU A 13 26.88 -7.51 20.24
C GLU A 13 25.95 -6.85 19.23
N SER A 14 24.86 -7.54 18.90
CA SER A 14 23.79 -6.98 18.08
C SER A 14 23.17 -5.83 18.85
N GLU A 15 23.42 -4.60 18.41
CA GLU A 15 22.72 -3.41 18.89
C GLU A 15 21.20 -3.66 18.75
N PRO A 16 20.41 -3.47 19.83
CA PRO A 16 18.97 -3.62 19.73
C PRO A 16 18.47 -2.62 18.69
N LEU A 17 17.80 -3.13 17.67
CA LEU A 17 17.15 -2.31 16.65
C LEU A 17 16.22 -1.33 17.38
N GLN A 18 16.59 -0.06 17.40
CA GLN A 18 15.72 1.00 17.92
C GLN A 18 14.49 1.02 17.03
N ALA A 19 13.37 0.52 17.57
CA ALA A 19 12.09 0.58 16.89
C ALA A 19 11.78 2.07 16.64
N VAL A 20 11.92 2.48 15.37
CA VAL A 20 11.58 3.83 14.94
C VAL A 20 10.09 4.00 15.17
N TYR A 21 9.74 4.81 16.18
CA TYR A 21 8.38 5.25 16.40
C TYR A 21 7.98 6.13 15.21
N ILE A 22 7.23 5.55 14.28
CA ILE A 22 6.55 6.31 13.24
C ILE A 22 5.28 6.84 13.88
N PRO A 23 5.14 8.17 14.09
CA PRO A 23 3.87 8.72 14.55
C PRO A 23 2.82 8.38 13.48
N SER A 24 1.77 7.68 13.88
CA SER A 24 0.60 7.43 13.05
C SER A 24 -0.06 8.78 12.76
N GLY A 25 0.39 9.46 11.70
CA GLY A 25 -0.29 10.63 11.17
C GLY A 25 -1.74 10.25 10.91
N ASP A 26 -2.65 11.11 11.35
CA ASP A 26 -4.11 10.97 11.33
C ASP A 26 -4.54 10.23 10.07
N GLY A 27 -4.71 8.91 10.21
CA GLY A 27 -4.69 8.00 9.08
C GLY A 27 -5.79 8.39 8.10
N LEU A 28 -5.50 8.30 6.79
CA LEU A 28 -6.50 8.40 5.74
C LEU A 28 -7.71 7.54 6.13
N SER A 29 -8.77 8.19 6.64
CA SER A 29 -9.91 7.49 7.20
C SER A 29 -10.81 7.08 6.04
N THR A 30 -10.55 5.89 5.50
CA THR A 30 -11.37 5.32 4.44
C THR A 30 -12.53 4.55 5.06
N LYS A 31 -13.75 4.78 4.57
CA LYS A 31 -14.92 4.01 4.96
C LYS A 31 -15.31 3.08 3.83
N SER A 32 -15.31 1.78 4.09
CA SER A 32 -15.78 0.79 3.12
C SER A 32 -17.29 0.90 2.94
N ILE A 33 -17.74 0.91 1.69
CA ILE A 33 -19.15 0.88 1.31
C ILE A 33 -19.38 -0.24 0.31
N SER A 34 -20.54 -0.90 0.41
CA SER A 34 -20.97 -1.93 -0.55
C SER A 34 -22.00 -1.33 -1.50
N ILE A 35 -21.66 -1.27 -2.78
CA ILE A 35 -22.56 -0.82 -3.85
C ILE A 35 -22.80 -2.01 -4.79
N ARG A 36 -24.04 -2.22 -5.23
CA ARG A 36 -24.39 -3.22 -6.24
C ARG A 36 -24.80 -2.55 -7.55
N PRO A 37 -23.85 -2.29 -8.46
CA PRO A 37 -24.17 -1.80 -9.80
C PRO A 37 -24.87 -2.89 -10.65
N PRO A 38 -25.60 -2.51 -11.72
CA PRO A 38 -26.11 -3.46 -12.70
C PRO A 38 -25.00 -4.26 -13.39
N LEU A 39 -25.28 -5.51 -13.77
CA LEU A 39 -24.28 -6.43 -14.35
C LEU A 39 -23.57 -5.85 -15.58
N GLY A 40 -24.34 -5.37 -16.57
CA GLY A 40 -23.75 -4.79 -17.78
C GLY A 40 -22.97 -3.48 -17.56
N MET A 41 -23.12 -2.85 -16.40
CA MET A 41 -22.30 -1.69 -16.02
C MET A 41 -20.96 -2.15 -15.42
N LEU A 42 -20.93 -3.26 -14.67
CA LEU A 42 -19.68 -3.84 -14.18
C LEU A 42 -18.77 -4.26 -15.33
N ASP A 43 -19.32 -4.92 -16.34
CA ASP A 43 -18.55 -5.36 -17.52
C ASP A 43 -17.88 -4.16 -18.21
N GLN A 44 -18.59 -3.04 -18.33
CA GLN A 44 -18.03 -1.81 -18.91
C GLN A 44 -16.93 -1.21 -18.03
N ILE A 45 -17.13 -1.17 -16.71
CA ILE A 45 -16.11 -0.67 -15.78
C ILE A 45 -14.85 -1.53 -15.86
N GLU A 46 -14.99 -2.85 -15.93
CA GLU A 46 -13.87 -3.78 -16.02
C GLU A 46 -13.07 -3.57 -17.32
N VAL A 47 -13.76 -3.43 -18.45
CA VAL A 47 -13.12 -3.14 -19.74
C VAL A 47 -12.35 -1.81 -19.69
N GLU A 48 -12.95 -0.75 -19.13
CA GLU A 48 -12.29 0.55 -19.01
C GLU A 48 -11.13 0.55 -18.01
N ALA A 49 -11.23 -0.24 -16.95
CA ALA A 49 -10.17 -0.41 -15.95
C ALA A 49 -8.95 -1.09 -16.57
N ASN A 50 -9.17 -2.18 -17.31
CA ASN A 50 -8.13 -2.90 -18.03
C ASN A 50 -7.44 -2.02 -19.09
N LYS A 51 -8.19 -1.19 -19.82
CA LYS A 51 -7.61 -0.24 -20.80
C LYS A 51 -6.67 0.79 -20.17
N ARG A 52 -6.94 1.17 -18.92
CA ARG A 52 -6.19 2.18 -18.15
C ARG A 52 -5.10 1.56 -17.26
N ASP A 53 -4.95 0.22 -17.30
CA ASP A 53 -4.05 -0.55 -16.45
C ASP A 53 -4.25 -0.28 -14.95
N VAL A 54 -5.52 -0.13 -14.53
CA VAL A 54 -5.90 0.07 -13.12
C VAL A 54 -6.95 -0.96 -12.70
N PRO A 55 -7.02 -1.35 -11.43
CA PRO A 55 -8.08 -2.23 -10.96
C PRO A 55 -9.44 -1.50 -10.94
N TYR A 56 -10.53 -2.23 -11.21
CA TYR A 56 -11.88 -1.66 -11.32
C TYR A 56 -12.32 -0.87 -10.07
N GLN A 57 -11.92 -1.32 -8.87
CA GLN A 57 -12.24 -0.62 -7.61
C GLN A 57 -11.58 0.76 -7.54
N THR A 58 -10.34 0.87 -8.02
CA THR A 58 -9.64 2.15 -8.13
C THR A 58 -10.30 3.05 -9.16
N LEU A 59 -10.64 2.50 -10.33
CA LEU A 59 -11.31 3.27 -11.38
C LEU A 59 -12.64 3.89 -10.90
N VAL A 60 -13.47 3.09 -10.21
CA VAL A 60 -14.73 3.57 -9.63
C VAL A 60 -14.50 4.71 -8.66
N THR A 61 -13.46 4.60 -7.81
CA THR A 61 -13.12 5.65 -6.85
C THR A 61 -12.69 6.95 -7.54
N VAL A 62 -11.84 6.86 -8.57
CA VAL A 62 -11.38 8.02 -9.35
C VAL A 62 -12.55 8.70 -10.06
N TRP A 63 -13.40 7.94 -10.76
CA TRP A 63 -14.57 8.51 -11.45
C TRP A 63 -15.53 9.22 -10.49
N LEU A 64 -15.74 8.67 -9.29
CA LEU A 64 -16.59 9.30 -8.30
C LEU A 64 -16.01 10.64 -7.83
N GLN A 65 -14.70 10.69 -7.59
CA GLN A 65 -13.99 11.92 -7.23
C GLN A 65 -14.06 12.97 -8.35
N GLU A 66 -13.83 12.56 -9.60
CA GLU A 66 -13.91 13.45 -10.77
C GLU A 66 -15.31 14.08 -10.92
N LYS A 67 -16.37 13.28 -10.78
CA LYS A 67 -17.76 13.76 -10.86
C LYS A 67 -18.11 14.70 -9.71
N LEU A 68 -17.64 14.42 -8.49
CA LEU A 68 -17.84 15.30 -7.33
C LEU A 68 -17.07 16.62 -7.46
N ALA A 69 -15.86 16.59 -8.02
CA ALA A 69 -15.06 17.78 -8.26
C ALA A 69 -15.72 18.71 -9.30
N GLY A 70 -16.30 18.15 -10.36
CA GLY A 70 -17.02 18.91 -11.40
C GLY A 70 -18.41 19.39 -11.00
N MET A 71 -18.93 19.00 -9.82
CA MET A 71 -20.21 19.46 -9.28
C MET A 71 -20.09 20.70 -8.38
N ARG A 72 -18.89 21.29 -8.26
CA ARG A 72 -18.64 22.53 -7.50
C ARG A 72 -18.80 23.79 -8.32
#